data_AF-A0AAW0WNK6-F1
#
_entry.id   AF-A0AAW0WNK6-F1
#
_cell.length_a   1.000
_cell.length_b   1.000
_cell.length_c   1.000
_cell.angle_alpha   90.00
_cell.angle_beta   90.00
_cell.angle_gamma   90.00
#
_symmetry.space_group_name_H-M   'P 1'
#
loop_
_entity.id
_entity.type
_entity.pdbx_description
1 polymer ?
#
loop_
_entity_poly.entity_id
_entity_poly.type
_entity_poly.pdbx_seq_one_letter_code
_entity_poly.pdbx_strand_id
1 'polypeptide(L)'
;KPGRWEGDRTTTHPSHTCDMIMIDRVETASDRIRNNHSQNGVIQPLLTDMYQINMAYAYWKSGKHDDTAVFDLFFRKNPFHGEFTIFAGLEECLKFLESFRYSESDIQYLKETMPESVEPEFFDYLSSITTKDVKVYAIDEGKVVFPRN
;
A
#
# COMPACT_ATOMS: atom_id res chain seq x y z
N LYS A 1 -44.03 22.12 -12.92
CA LYS A 1 -43.28 22.63 -14.11
C LYS A 1 -43.42 24.15 -14.14
N PRO A 2 -42.45 24.95 -14.66
CA PRO A 2 -41.00 24.71 -14.88
C PRO A 2 -40.20 25.06 -13.59
N GLY A 3 -38.87 25.26 -13.54
CA GLY A 3 -37.78 24.85 -14.46
C GLY A 3 -36.69 25.90 -14.76
N ARG A 4 -35.43 25.44 -14.86
CA ARG A 4 -34.17 26.10 -15.32
C ARG A 4 -33.45 27.08 -14.37
N TRP A 5 -32.22 26.70 -14.00
CA TRP A 5 -31.04 27.58 -13.98
C TRP A 5 -29.86 26.82 -14.59
N GLU A 6 -28.95 27.56 -15.22
CA GLU A 6 -27.85 27.07 -16.05
C GLU A 6 -26.64 27.98 -15.75
N GLY A 7 -25.49 27.39 -15.43
CA GLY A 7 -24.33 28.11 -14.89
C GLY A 7 -23.05 27.33 -15.14
N ASP A 8 -22.21 27.92 -15.99
CA ASP A 8 -21.08 27.27 -16.68
C ASP A 8 -19.71 27.57 -16.03
N ARG A 9 -18.70 26.78 -16.43
CA ARG A 9 -17.23 26.96 -16.32
C ARG A 9 -16.43 26.42 -15.12
N THR A 10 -15.70 25.35 -15.45
CA THR A 10 -14.24 25.16 -15.24
C THR A 10 -13.66 25.24 -13.83
N THR A 11 -13.37 24.06 -13.27
CA THR A 11 -12.02 23.75 -12.73
C THR A 11 -11.85 22.23 -12.65
N THR A 12 -11.25 21.62 -13.68
CA THR A 12 -10.71 20.25 -13.56
C THR A 12 -9.42 20.31 -12.76
N HIS A 13 -9.54 20.31 -11.43
CA HIS A 13 -8.42 19.97 -10.58
C HIS A 13 -8.05 18.51 -10.83
N PRO A 14 -6.77 18.19 -11.09
CA PRO A 14 -6.36 16.81 -11.30
C PRO A 14 -6.62 16.02 -10.03
N SER A 15 -7.34 14.92 -10.19
CA SER A 15 -7.57 13.91 -9.17
C SER A 15 -6.24 13.50 -8.55
N HIS A 16 -6.01 13.92 -7.31
CA HIS A 16 -5.07 13.26 -6.42
C HIS A 16 -5.71 11.94 -5.99
N THR A 17 -5.76 11.00 -6.94
CA THR A 17 -5.83 9.59 -6.58
C THR A 17 -4.48 9.30 -5.95
N CYS A 18 -4.45 9.25 -4.62
CA CYS A 18 -3.43 8.50 -3.91
C CYS A 18 -3.66 7.04 -4.29
N ASP A 19 -3.11 6.63 -5.44
CA ASP A 19 -3.06 5.24 -5.89
C ASP A 19 -2.10 4.54 -4.92
N MET A 20 -2.71 4.04 -3.85
CA MET A 20 -2.05 3.59 -2.64
C MET A 20 -1.58 2.15 -2.79
N ILE A 21 -0.42 1.88 -2.19
CA ILE A 21 0.35 0.66 -2.35
C ILE A 21 -0.54 -0.56 -2.14
N MET A 22 -0.70 -1.35 -3.19
CA MET A 22 -1.16 -2.71 -3.10
C MET A 22 -0.37 -3.58 -4.06
N ILE A 23 -0.19 -4.83 -3.66
CA ILE A 23 0.83 -5.73 -4.14
C ILE A 23 0.16 -7.08 -4.38
N ASP A 24 0.07 -7.54 -5.64
CA ASP A 24 -0.54 -8.83 -5.97
C ASP A 24 0.44 -9.86 -6.53
N ARG A 25 0.32 -11.07 -5.96
CA ARG A 25 0.69 -12.44 -6.40
C ARG A 25 2.11 -12.65 -6.97
N VAL A 26 2.80 -13.78 -6.79
CA VAL A 26 4.17 -13.97 -7.32
C VAL A 26 4.55 -15.42 -7.41
N GLU A 27 5.32 -15.68 -8.46
CA GLU A 27 6.24 -16.79 -8.58
C GLU A 27 7.51 -16.25 -9.26
N THR A 28 8.58 -16.07 -8.50
CA THR A 28 9.92 -15.76 -9.01
C THR A 28 10.80 -17.00 -8.88
N ALA A 29 10.99 -17.70 -10.00
CA ALA A 29 11.91 -18.81 -10.07
C ALA A 29 13.36 -18.31 -10.17
N SER A 30 14.05 -18.13 -9.03
CA SER A 30 15.47 -18.51 -8.85
C SER A 30 16.04 -18.06 -7.50
N ASP A 31 16.63 -19.00 -6.76
CA ASP A 31 17.57 -18.72 -5.67
C ASP A 31 18.76 -17.89 -6.15
N ARG A 32 18.88 -16.60 -5.75
CA ARG A 32 20.14 -15.81 -5.82
C ARG A 32 20.11 -14.37 -5.24
N ILE A 33 19.62 -14.15 -4.02
CA ILE A 33 20.20 -13.11 -3.14
C ILE A 33 20.34 -13.71 -1.74
N ARG A 34 21.58 -13.79 -1.23
CA ARG A 34 21.89 -14.13 0.16
C ARG A 34 22.79 -13.04 0.72
N ASN A 35 22.43 -12.52 1.90
CA ASN A 35 23.15 -11.54 2.72
C ASN A 35 23.45 -10.17 2.09
N ASN A 36 22.70 -9.16 2.52
CA ASN A 36 23.33 -8.04 3.25
C ASN A 36 22.32 -7.35 4.19
N HIS A 37 22.41 -7.60 5.50
CA HIS A 37 21.54 -6.94 6.48
C HIS A 37 22.05 -5.52 6.79
N SER A 38 21.53 -4.54 6.05
CA SER A 38 21.48 -3.14 6.46
C SER A 38 20.03 -2.69 6.36
N GLN A 39 19.28 -2.77 7.46
CA GLN A 39 17.88 -2.34 7.48
C GLN A 39 17.79 -0.83 7.34
N ASN A 40 16.97 -0.36 6.41
CA ASN A 40 16.60 1.05 6.30
C ASN A 40 15.60 1.39 7.40
N GLY A 41 16.10 1.72 8.60
CA GLY A 41 15.30 1.99 9.82
C GLY A 41 14.36 3.21 9.76
N VAL A 42 14.14 3.77 8.57
CA VAL A 42 13.21 4.87 8.27
C VAL A 42 11.83 4.33 7.84
N ILE A 43 11.76 3.11 7.28
CA ILE A 43 10.52 2.54 6.76
C ILE A 43 9.86 1.68 7.84
N GLN A 44 8.84 2.23 8.51
CA GLN A 44 8.10 1.59 9.61
C GLN A 44 6.65 1.27 9.19
N PRO A 45 5.94 0.34 9.86
CA PRO A 45 4.52 0.06 9.59
C PRO A 45 3.60 1.26 9.76
N LEU A 46 3.96 2.21 10.63
CA LEU A 46 3.25 3.47 10.84
C LEU A 46 3.60 4.56 9.81
N LEU A 47 4.42 4.27 8.79
CA LEU A 47 4.60 5.14 7.62
C LEU A 47 3.40 5.01 6.67
N THR A 48 2.20 5.22 7.21
CA THR A 48 0.91 5.14 6.56
C THR A 48 -0.04 6.18 7.18
N ASP A 49 -1.09 6.54 6.46
CA ASP A 49 -2.10 7.43 7.04
C ASP A 49 -3.03 6.69 8.03
N MET A 50 -3.66 7.45 8.93
CA MET A 50 -4.64 6.89 9.87
C MET A 50 -5.89 6.35 9.15
N TYR A 51 -6.13 6.74 7.89
CA TYR A 51 -7.21 6.19 7.08
C TYR A 51 -6.96 4.70 6.78
N GLN A 52 -5.72 4.24 6.62
CA GLN A 52 -5.43 2.81 6.41
C GLN A 52 -5.74 1.96 7.63
N ILE A 53 -5.38 2.45 8.82
CA ILE A 53 -5.69 1.74 10.06
C ILE A 53 -7.21 1.66 10.28
N ASN A 54 -7.94 2.73 9.99
CA ASN A 54 -9.40 2.75 10.04
C ASN A 54 -10.05 1.82 8.99
N MET A 55 -9.49 1.72 7.78
CA MET A 55 -9.95 0.78 6.76
C MET A 55 -9.66 -0.68 7.15
N ALA A 56 -8.47 -0.97 7.68
CA ALA A 56 -8.12 -2.28 8.22
C ALA A 56 -9.07 -2.69 9.36
N TYR A 57 -9.39 -1.77 10.26
CA TYR A 57 -10.41 -1.98 11.31
C TYR A 57 -11.79 -2.28 10.71
N ALA A 58 -12.24 -1.55 9.67
CA ALA A 58 -13.52 -1.82 9.02
C ALA A 58 -13.60 -3.19 8.34
N TYR A 59 -12.52 -3.64 7.68
CA TYR A 59 -12.43 -5.00 7.11
C TYR A 59 -12.37 -6.07 8.21
N TRP A 60 -11.60 -5.83 9.28
CA TRP A 60 -11.53 -6.72 10.43
C TRP A 60 -12.90 -6.90 11.08
N LYS A 61 -13.56 -5.79 11.42
CA LYS A 61 -14.87 -5.71 12.06
C LYS A 61 -16.01 -6.34 11.24
N SER A 62 -15.90 -6.32 9.92
CA SER A 62 -16.86 -6.96 9.01
C SER A 62 -16.55 -8.42 8.69
N GLY A 63 -15.48 -8.99 9.27
CA GLY A 63 -15.08 -10.39 9.05
C GLY A 63 -14.48 -10.66 7.67
N LYS A 64 -13.99 -9.62 6.98
CA LYS A 64 -13.49 -9.67 5.59
C LYS A 64 -11.98 -9.48 5.46
N HIS A 65 -11.26 -9.49 6.58
CA HIS A 65 -9.81 -9.28 6.59
C HIS A 65 -9.03 -10.46 5.97
N ASP A 66 -9.62 -11.66 5.96
CA ASP A 66 -9.08 -12.86 5.32
C ASP A 66 -9.59 -13.06 3.87
N ASP A 67 -10.44 -12.16 3.35
CA ASP A 67 -10.92 -12.24 1.95
C ASP A 67 -9.73 -12.04 1.00
N THR A 68 -9.57 -12.92 0.00
CA THR A 68 -8.51 -12.78 -1.00
C THR A 68 -8.75 -11.56 -1.89
N ALA A 69 -7.83 -10.60 -1.83
CA ALA A 69 -7.84 -9.40 -2.64
C ALA A 69 -6.64 -9.36 -3.61
N VAL A 70 -6.82 -8.69 -4.75
CA VAL A 70 -5.89 -8.60 -5.89
C VAL A 70 -5.85 -7.15 -6.36
N PHE A 71 -4.66 -6.64 -6.67
CA PHE A 71 -4.43 -5.25 -7.02
C PHE A 71 -3.24 -5.06 -7.97
N ASP A 72 -3.43 -4.22 -9.00
CA ASP A 72 -2.39 -3.88 -9.97
C ASP A 72 -1.79 -2.49 -9.69
N LEU A 73 -0.46 -2.40 -9.56
CA LEU A 73 0.26 -1.13 -9.52
C LEU A 73 0.74 -0.73 -10.93
N PHE A 74 0.25 0.40 -11.43
CA PHE A 74 0.67 0.96 -12.72
C PHE A 74 0.56 2.48 -12.73
N PHE A 75 1.28 3.13 -13.65
CA PHE A 75 1.20 4.58 -13.88
C PHE A 75 0.50 4.88 -15.22
N ARG A 76 -0.23 5.99 -15.28
CA ARG A 76 -1.04 6.38 -16.46
C ARG A 76 -0.31 7.32 -17.43
N LYS A 77 0.82 7.91 -17.02
CA LYS A 77 1.64 8.84 -17.81
C LYS A 77 3.10 8.69 -17.44
N ASN A 78 4.01 8.73 -18.42
CA ASN A 78 5.44 8.79 -18.15
C ASN A 78 5.77 10.03 -17.29
N PRO A 79 6.65 9.92 -16.28
CA PRO A 79 7.13 11.05 -15.52
C PRO A 79 7.99 11.96 -16.44
N PHE A 80 8.10 13.23 -16.07
CA PHE A 80 8.90 14.25 -16.78
C PHE A 80 8.58 14.44 -18.28
N HIS A 81 7.42 13.95 -18.75
CA HIS A 81 7.03 13.91 -20.17
C HIS A 81 8.00 13.11 -21.06
N GLY A 82 8.74 12.14 -20.50
CA GLY A 82 9.62 11.25 -21.26
C GLY A 82 8.88 10.25 -22.14
N GLU A 83 9.60 9.62 -23.06
CA GLU A 83 9.06 8.57 -23.95
C GLU A 83 8.99 7.20 -23.27
N PHE A 84 9.83 6.96 -22.25
CA PHE A 84 9.90 5.71 -21.51
C PHE A 84 10.18 5.96 -20.02
N THR A 85 9.86 4.97 -19.18
CA THR A 85 10.17 4.95 -17.75
C THR A 85 11.05 3.74 -17.43
N ILE A 86 11.98 3.85 -16.49
CA ILE A 86 12.75 2.71 -15.97
C ILE A 86 12.14 2.29 -14.63
N PHE A 87 11.85 0.98 -14.47
CA PHE A 87 11.36 0.43 -13.21
C PHE A 87 12.49 0.27 -12.20
N ALA A 88 12.28 0.73 -10.96
CA ALA A 88 13.25 0.68 -9.87
C ALA A 88 12.55 0.70 -8.50
N GLY A 89 13.25 0.27 -7.45
CA GLY A 89 12.77 0.24 -6.06
C GLY A 89 12.18 -1.11 -5.60
N LEU A 90 12.28 -2.16 -6.41
CA LEU A 90 11.76 -3.49 -6.07
C LEU A 90 12.49 -4.09 -4.86
N GLU A 91 13.82 -3.96 -4.81
CA GLU A 91 14.64 -4.51 -3.72
C GLU A 91 14.23 -3.96 -2.35
N GLU A 92 14.03 -2.65 -2.23
CA GLU A 92 13.61 -2.00 -0.98
C GLU A 92 12.17 -2.36 -0.60
N CYS A 93 11.28 -2.52 -1.58
CA CYS A 93 9.91 -2.98 -1.35
C CYS A 93 9.89 -4.39 -0.74
N LEU A 94 10.69 -5.32 -1.28
CA LEU A 94 10.79 -6.69 -0.76
C LEU A 94 11.39 -6.71 0.66
N LYS A 95 12.46 -5.96 0.93
CA LYS A 95 13.05 -5.84 2.28
C LYS A 95 12.04 -5.31 3.31
N PHE A 96 11.23 -4.32 2.93
CA PHE A 96 10.16 -3.81 3.79
C PHE A 96 9.12 -4.90 4.09
N LEU A 97 8.64 -5.62 3.07
CA LEU A 97 7.69 -6.71 3.28
C LEU A 97 8.25 -7.82 4.17
N GLU A 98 9.49 -8.26 3.96
CA GLU A 98 10.13 -9.31 4.78
C GLU A 98 10.22 -8.92 6.26
N SER A 99 10.43 -7.64 6.55
CA SER A 99 10.62 -7.09 7.90
C SER A 99 9.35 -6.50 8.54
N PHE A 100 8.26 -6.34 7.78
CA PHE A 100 7.02 -5.70 8.23
C PHE A 100 6.42 -6.33 9.48
N ARG A 101 6.54 -5.69 10.65
CA ARG A 101 5.87 -6.04 11.90
C ARG A 101 5.62 -4.78 12.72
N TYR A 102 4.41 -4.63 13.26
CA TYR A 102 4.14 -3.61 14.27
C TYR A 102 4.95 -3.91 15.54
N SER A 103 5.69 -2.91 16.03
CA SER A 103 6.36 -2.97 17.32
C SER A 103 5.37 -2.74 18.46
N GLU A 104 5.75 -3.12 19.70
CA GLU A 104 4.95 -2.84 20.89
C GLU A 104 4.62 -1.34 21.04
N SER A 105 5.57 -0.47 20.70
CA SER A 105 5.38 0.98 20.66
C SER A 105 4.40 1.43 19.60
N ASP A 106 4.37 0.79 18.43
CA ASP A 106 3.39 1.12 17.38
C ASP A 106 1.98 0.75 17.83
N ILE A 107 1.82 -0.44 18.42
CA ILE A 107 0.54 -0.92 18.96
C ILE A 107 0.05 -0.02 20.09
N GLN A 108 0.94 0.40 20.99
CA GLN A 108 0.59 1.32 22.08
C GLN A 108 0.16 2.69 21.53
N TYR A 109 0.90 3.24 20.56
CA TYR A 109 0.52 4.50 19.90
C TYR A 109 -0.85 4.41 19.21
N LEU A 110 -1.16 3.30 18.55
CA LEU A 110 -2.47 3.09 17.92
C LEU A 110 -3.59 2.98 18.97
N LYS A 111 -3.36 2.32 20.12
CA LYS A 111 -4.32 2.26 21.24
C LYS A 111 -4.62 3.64 21.83
N GLU A 112 -3.63 4.54 21.85
CA GLU A 112 -3.79 5.92 22.34
C GLU A 112 -4.42 6.88 21.31
N THR A 113 -4.24 6.60 20.01
CA THR A 113 -4.67 7.50 18.92
C THR A 113 -6.04 7.15 18.34
N MET A 114 -6.44 5.87 18.38
CA MET A 114 -7.76 5.43 17.94
C MET A 114 -8.83 5.65 19.03
N PRO A 115 -10.11 5.78 18.67
CA PRO A 115 -11.19 5.94 19.66
C PRO A 115 -11.29 4.74 20.60
N GLU A 116 -11.61 4.98 21.88
CA GLU A 116 -11.81 3.94 22.92
C GLU A 116 -12.88 2.88 22.57
N SER A 117 -13.70 3.14 21.55
CA SER A 117 -14.70 2.21 21.03
C SER A 117 -14.14 1.10 20.13
N VAL A 118 -12.84 1.10 19.84
CA VAL A 118 -12.17 0.04 19.05
C VAL A 118 -11.86 -1.15 19.94
N GLU A 119 -12.18 -2.36 19.47
CA GLU A 119 -11.96 -3.58 20.25
C GLU A 119 -10.46 -3.86 20.53
N PRO A 120 -10.09 -4.23 21.78
CA PRO A 120 -8.73 -4.66 22.13
C PRO A 120 -8.16 -5.73 21.18
N GLU A 121 -9.01 -6.66 20.77
CA GLU A 121 -8.69 -7.79 19.88
C GLU A 121 -8.24 -7.34 18.49
N PHE A 122 -8.61 -6.14 18.02
CA PHE A 122 -8.09 -5.58 16.77
C PHE A 122 -6.59 -5.26 16.88
N PHE A 123 -6.13 -4.81 18.04
CA PHE A 123 -4.71 -4.52 18.26
C PHE A 123 -3.89 -5.80 18.42
N ASP A 124 -4.47 -6.84 19.02
CA ASP A 124 -3.86 -8.16 19.08
C ASP A 124 -3.73 -8.75 17.66
N TYR A 125 -4.78 -8.61 16.84
CA TYR A 125 -4.72 -8.92 15.40
C TYR A 125 -3.59 -8.16 14.71
N LEU A 126 -3.52 -6.82 14.81
CA LEU A 126 -2.44 -6.01 14.23
C LEU A 126 -1.05 -6.51 14.65
N SER A 127 -0.84 -6.82 15.94
CA SER A 127 0.45 -7.34 16.44
C SER A 127 0.86 -8.68 15.83
N SER A 128 -0.12 -9.48 15.38
CA SER A 128 0.10 -10.79 14.76
C SER A 128 0.31 -10.75 13.24
N ILE A 129 0.01 -9.61 12.58
CA ILE A 129 0.06 -9.51 11.11
C ILE A 129 1.46 -9.83 10.58
N THR A 130 1.50 -10.67 9.56
CA THR A 130 2.71 -10.95 8.78
C THR A 130 2.40 -10.95 7.30
N THR A 131 3.41 -10.64 6.50
CA THR A 131 3.41 -10.63 5.04
C THR A 131 3.60 -12.01 4.40
N LYS A 132 3.56 -13.11 5.17
CA LYS A 132 3.90 -14.46 4.68
C LYS A 132 3.00 -14.99 3.57
N ASP A 133 1.72 -14.63 3.63
CA ASP A 133 0.70 -15.03 2.65
C ASP A 133 0.58 -14.02 1.50
N VAL A 134 1.29 -12.89 1.60
CA VAL A 134 1.44 -11.91 0.52
C VAL A 134 2.41 -12.44 -0.53
N LYS A 135 2.12 -12.09 -1.78
CA LYS A 135 2.86 -12.47 -2.97
C LYS A 135 2.92 -11.19 -3.86
N VAL A 136 3.96 -11.00 -4.68
CA VAL A 136 4.39 -9.69 -5.27
C VAL A 136 4.84 -9.71 -6.78
N TYR A 137 3.97 -9.50 -7.78
CA TYR A 137 4.36 -9.67 -9.20
C TYR A 137 5.04 -8.38 -9.66
N ALA A 138 6.29 -8.50 -10.07
CA ALA A 138 7.09 -7.38 -10.53
C ALA A 138 7.84 -7.71 -11.81
N ILE A 139 8.10 -6.66 -12.59
CA ILE A 139 9.08 -6.66 -13.68
C ILE A 139 10.47 -6.54 -13.04
N ASP A 140 11.52 -7.11 -13.64
CA ASP A 140 12.88 -6.92 -13.11
C ASP A 140 13.23 -5.41 -13.02
N GLU A 141 14.04 -5.06 -12.02
CA GLU A 141 14.61 -3.72 -11.88
C GLU A 141 15.53 -3.36 -13.07
N GLY A 142 15.54 -2.09 -13.46
CA GLY A 142 16.28 -1.57 -14.61
C GLY A 142 15.62 -1.79 -15.97
N LYS A 143 14.43 -2.41 -16.04
CA LYS A 143 13.70 -2.60 -17.30
C LYS A 143 12.92 -1.34 -17.69
N VAL A 144 12.74 -1.18 -19.01
CA VAL A 144 11.82 -0.17 -19.57
C VAL A 144 10.37 -0.60 -19.34
N VAL A 145 9.57 0.31 -18.82
CA VAL A 145 8.13 0.16 -18.58
C VAL A 145 7.36 1.33 -19.21
N PHE A 146 6.12 1.06 -19.60
CA PHE A 146 5.23 1.98 -20.32
C PHE A 146 3.91 2.17 -19.56
N PRO A 147 3.24 3.32 -19.72
CA PRO A 147 1.99 3.59 -19.02
C PRO A 147 0.85 2.68 -19.50
N ARG A 148 -0.08 2.36 -18.60
CA ARG A 148 -1.34 1.67 -18.90
C ARG A 148 -2.54 2.60 -18.67
N ASN A 149 -3.59 2.40 -19.47
CA ASN A 149 -4.90 3.05 -19.40
C ASN A 149 -5.99 1.98 -19.23
#